data_AF-A0AAE3EII4-F1
#
_entry.id   AF-A0AAE3EII4-F1
#
_cell.length_a   1.000
_cell.length_b   1.000
_cell.length_c   1.000
_cell.angle_alpha   90.00
_cell.angle_beta   90.00
_cell.angle_gamma   90.00
#
_symmetry.space_group_name_H-M   'P 1'
#
loop_
_entity.id
_entity.type
_entity.pdbx_description
1 polymer ?
#
loop_
_entity_poly.entity_id
_entity_poly.type
_entity_poly.pdbx_seq_one_letter_code
_entity_poly.pdbx_strand_id
1 'polypeptide(L)'
;MRILVLASLLCIGSVSFLAGEQIQGLESVLPGSVASTLVKDGRILRTVYRESPLHTALAPALSPSSEISKSIDPNDNLLIESLFLYKKKDSNLSGNIEKSVEKTGIILRSLSTLEGIEYFSTSRDAMRVLYENSYAVDSAANRNRIADPISADIDGQQILAVQKDKTFGEYLYKYSYRATPTAVSLTSTNVDPLKISFVTVVGPERMKVSLVVHDLGDYLLVYGCTHVKVPEIPGLEKKLNSSFSTRSIALYDWFINAYEN
;
A
#
# COMPACT_ATOMS: atom_id res chain seq x y z
N MET A 1 -24.79 -26.69 10.59
CA MET A 1 -24.36 -25.53 9.78
C MET A 1 -23.19 -25.98 8.92
N ARG A 2 -23.43 -26.22 7.62
CA ARG A 2 -22.43 -26.80 6.70
C ARG A 2 -21.50 -25.70 6.20
N ILE A 3 -20.21 -25.83 6.48
CA ILE A 3 -19.15 -24.96 5.96
C ILE A 3 -18.90 -25.38 4.51
N LEU A 4 -19.15 -24.46 3.56
CA LEU A 4 -18.80 -24.63 2.16
C LEU A 4 -17.36 -24.12 1.99
N VAL A 5 -16.40 -25.02 1.80
CA VAL A 5 -15.04 -24.68 1.39
C VAL A 5 -15.01 -24.68 -0.14
N LEU A 6 -14.93 -23.49 -0.74
CA LEU A 6 -14.68 -23.36 -2.18
C LEU A 6 -13.15 -23.27 -2.37
N ALA A 7 -12.52 -24.34 -2.83
CA ALA A 7 -11.12 -24.37 -3.20
C ALA A 7 -10.98 -23.90 -4.66
N SER A 8 -10.61 -22.64 -4.86
CA SER A 8 -10.15 -22.15 -6.16
C SER A 8 -8.62 -22.30 -6.22
N LEU A 9 -8.14 -23.28 -7.00
CA LEU A 9 -6.74 -23.38 -7.39
C LEU A 9 -6.40 -22.21 -8.33
N LEU A 10 -5.73 -21.20 -7.82
CA LEU A 10 -4.86 -20.35 -8.64
C LEU A 10 -3.43 -20.90 -8.54
N CYS A 11 -2.74 -21.00 -9.67
CA CYS A 11 -1.34 -21.37 -9.73
C CYS A 11 -0.50 -20.36 -8.94
N ILE A 12 -0.19 -20.70 -7.69
CA ILE A 12 0.77 -19.98 -6.86
C ILE A 12 2.16 -20.42 -7.33
N GLY A 13 2.94 -19.47 -7.85
CA GLY A 13 4.38 -19.67 -7.98
C GLY A 13 4.92 -20.15 -6.63
N SER A 14 5.65 -21.26 -6.63
CA SER A 14 6.11 -21.94 -5.42
C SER A 14 6.85 -20.98 -4.48
N VAL A 15 6.18 -20.54 -3.42
CA VAL A 15 6.82 -19.92 -2.27
C VAL A 15 7.42 -21.06 -1.45
N SER A 16 8.74 -21.22 -1.52
CA SER A 16 9.47 -22.14 -0.65
C SER A 16 9.28 -21.68 0.81
N PHE A 17 8.48 -22.42 1.56
CA PHE A 17 8.27 -22.17 2.99
C PHE A 17 9.56 -22.47 3.77
N LEU A 18 10.05 -21.48 4.51
CA LEU A 18 11.14 -21.67 5.48
C LEU A 18 10.54 -21.73 6.88
N ALA A 19 9.99 -22.89 7.22
CA ALA A 19 9.67 -23.21 8.60
C ALA A 19 10.99 -23.20 9.41
N GLY A 20 11.19 -22.17 10.23
CA GLY A 20 12.33 -22.07 11.16
C GLY A 20 13.37 -20.97 10.86
N GLU A 21 13.17 -20.12 9.85
CA GLU A 21 14.08 -18.99 9.62
C GLU A 21 13.75 -17.83 10.57
N GLN A 22 14.68 -17.50 11.47
CA GLN A 22 14.56 -16.32 12.32
C GLN A 22 14.99 -15.09 11.52
N ILE A 23 14.04 -14.21 11.22
CA ILE A 23 14.31 -12.98 10.47
C ILE A 23 14.77 -11.91 11.45
N GLN A 24 16.04 -11.53 11.34
CA GLN A 24 16.65 -10.53 12.21
C GLN A 24 15.89 -9.20 12.14
N GLY A 25 15.61 -8.61 13.30
CA GLY A 25 14.93 -7.31 13.42
C GLY A 25 13.40 -7.35 13.27
N LEU A 26 12.79 -8.44 12.79
CA LEU A 26 11.35 -8.50 12.57
C LEU A 26 10.54 -8.35 13.88
N GLU A 27 10.94 -9.06 14.93
CA GLU A 27 10.28 -8.98 16.25
C GLU A 27 10.57 -7.67 17.01
N SER A 28 11.58 -6.90 16.59
CA SER A 28 11.80 -5.56 17.16
C SER A 28 10.79 -4.53 16.67
N VAL A 29 10.12 -4.80 15.54
CA VAL A 29 9.16 -3.88 14.92
C VAL A 29 7.73 -4.42 14.87
N LEU A 30 7.50 -5.70 15.19
CA LEU A 30 6.17 -6.32 15.22
C LEU A 30 5.96 -7.15 16.49
N PRO A 31 4.71 -7.25 16.99
CA PRO A 31 4.38 -8.22 18.04
C PRO A 31 4.74 -9.65 17.61
N GLY A 32 5.27 -10.47 18.53
CA GLY A 32 5.77 -11.82 18.19
C GLY A 32 4.72 -12.73 17.53
N SER A 33 3.44 -12.61 17.89
CA SER A 33 2.35 -13.36 17.24
C SER A 33 2.11 -12.93 15.79
N VAL A 34 2.21 -11.64 15.50
CA VAL A 34 2.10 -11.07 14.14
C VAL A 34 3.33 -11.48 13.33
N ALA A 35 4.54 -11.35 13.89
CA ALA A 35 5.78 -11.76 13.24
C ALA A 35 5.76 -13.26 12.87
N SER A 36 5.36 -14.12 13.81
CA SER A 36 5.25 -15.57 13.57
C SER A 36 4.26 -15.91 12.45
N THR A 37 3.09 -15.25 12.45
CA THR A 37 2.09 -15.42 11.39
C THR A 37 2.63 -14.93 10.05
N LEU A 38 3.34 -13.80 10.04
CA LEU A 38 3.89 -13.22 8.81
C LEU A 38 5.02 -14.08 8.22
N VAL A 39 5.92 -14.63 9.04
CA VAL A 39 6.96 -15.57 8.59
C VAL A 39 6.34 -16.82 7.99
N LYS A 40 5.27 -17.32 8.61
CA LYS A 40 4.56 -18.52 8.13
C LYS A 40 3.83 -18.24 6.82
N ASP A 41 2.98 -17.21 6.78
CA ASP A 41 2.02 -17.03 5.68
C ASP A 41 2.54 -16.09 4.58
N GLY A 42 3.68 -15.42 4.80
CA GLY A 42 4.32 -14.43 3.91
C GLY A 42 3.57 -13.10 3.81
N ARG A 43 2.29 -13.08 4.20
CA ARG A 43 1.44 -11.89 4.21
C ARG A 43 0.34 -11.98 5.25
N ILE A 44 -0.11 -10.81 5.74
CA ILE A 44 -1.28 -10.66 6.61
C ILE A 44 -2.12 -9.53 6.05
N LEU A 45 -3.43 -9.76 5.89
CA LEU A 45 -4.40 -8.74 5.49
C LEU A 45 -5.43 -8.57 6.59
N ARG A 46 -5.75 -7.33 6.93
CA ARG A 46 -6.78 -6.98 7.92
C ARG A 46 -7.64 -5.86 7.36
N THR A 47 -8.95 -6.04 7.46
CA THR A 47 -9.93 -4.99 7.16
C THR A 47 -10.78 -4.77 8.39
N VAL A 48 -11.01 -3.51 8.72
CA VAL A 48 -11.90 -3.06 9.79
C VAL A 48 -12.95 -2.16 9.18
N TYR A 49 -14.21 -2.40 9.50
CA TYR A 49 -15.33 -1.63 8.98
C TYR A 49 -16.32 -1.31 10.09
N ARG A 50 -16.78 -0.05 10.17
CA ARG A 50 -17.74 0.45 11.17
C ARG A 50 -17.28 0.37 12.62
N GLU A 51 -15.99 0.23 12.86
CA GLU A 51 -15.39 0.51 14.16
C GLU A 51 -15.00 1.99 14.21
N SER A 52 -15.30 2.66 15.31
CA SER A 52 -14.85 4.03 15.57
C SER A 52 -14.55 4.19 17.07
N PRO A 53 -13.35 4.66 17.45
CA PRO A 53 -12.23 5.02 16.57
C PRO A 53 -11.55 3.81 15.92
N LEU A 54 -11.03 4.01 14.71
CA LEU A 54 -10.20 3.01 14.04
C LEU A 54 -8.79 3.00 14.65
N HIS A 55 -8.23 1.79 14.81
CA HIS A 55 -6.86 1.60 15.29
C HIS A 55 -6.11 0.61 14.40
N THR A 56 -4.85 0.94 14.14
CA THR A 56 -3.90 0.04 13.48
C THR A 56 -3.52 -1.09 14.43
N ALA A 57 -3.54 -2.32 13.92
CA ALA A 57 -3.12 -3.52 14.65
C ALA A 57 -1.89 -4.18 14.02
N LEU A 58 -1.58 -3.84 12.76
CA LEU A 58 -0.47 -4.41 12.00
C LEU A 58 0.65 -3.40 11.73
N ALA A 59 0.46 -2.12 12.08
CA ALA A 59 1.48 -1.09 11.90
C ALA A 59 2.81 -1.47 12.61
N PRO A 60 3.93 -1.56 11.87
CA PRO A 60 5.23 -1.78 12.47
C PRO A 60 5.62 -0.63 13.41
N ALA A 61 6.41 -0.90 14.45
CA ALA A 61 6.92 0.09 15.39
C ALA A 61 8.04 0.96 14.78
N LEU A 62 7.69 1.70 13.73
CA LEU A 62 8.55 2.59 12.95
C LEU A 62 7.96 4.01 12.95
N SER A 63 8.80 5.05 12.84
CA SER A 63 8.32 6.44 12.79
C SER A 63 7.28 6.69 11.70
N PRO A 64 7.50 6.27 10.43
CA PRO A 64 6.51 6.49 9.37
C PRO A 64 5.17 5.79 9.63
N SER A 65 5.19 4.57 10.17
CA SER A 65 3.99 3.82 10.55
C SER A 65 3.22 4.47 11.69
N SER A 66 3.94 5.07 12.66
CA SER A 66 3.33 5.84 13.75
C SER A 66 2.66 7.11 13.23
N GLU A 67 3.29 7.82 12.30
CA GLU A 67 2.72 9.00 11.64
C GLU A 67 1.44 8.65 10.89
N ILE A 68 1.44 7.56 10.11
CA ILE A 68 0.24 7.06 9.41
C ILE A 68 -0.88 6.76 10.41
N SER A 69 -0.57 6.03 11.49
CA SER A 69 -1.56 5.64 12.52
C SER A 69 -2.18 6.87 13.21
N LYS A 70 -1.38 7.91 13.48
CA LYS A 70 -1.85 9.19 14.04
C LYS A 70 -2.68 10.02 13.06
N SER A 71 -2.54 9.75 11.76
CA SER A 71 -3.19 10.51 10.70
C SER A 71 -4.59 10.00 10.33
N ILE A 72 -5.02 8.89 10.95
CA ILE A 72 -6.36 8.31 10.84
C ILE A 72 -7.37 9.30 11.42
N ASP A 73 -8.35 9.68 10.62
CA ASP A 73 -9.38 10.60 11.08
C ASP A 73 -10.38 9.86 11.99
N PRO A 74 -10.82 10.46 13.12
CA PRO A 74 -11.79 9.83 14.01
C PRO A 74 -13.13 9.45 13.36
N ASN A 75 -13.49 10.11 12.25
CA ASN A 75 -14.72 9.85 11.49
C ASN A 75 -14.54 8.83 10.37
N ASP A 76 -13.31 8.36 10.11
CA ASP A 76 -13.10 7.28 9.17
C ASP A 76 -13.70 5.99 9.75
N ASN A 77 -14.30 5.18 8.89
CA ASN A 77 -15.01 3.97 9.28
C ASN A 77 -14.59 2.75 8.46
N LEU A 78 -13.54 2.88 7.66
CA LEU A 78 -12.87 1.80 6.94
C LEU A 78 -11.36 1.95 7.12
N LEU A 79 -10.71 0.88 7.60
CA LEU A 79 -9.26 0.72 7.66
C LEU A 79 -8.89 -0.61 6.98
N ILE A 80 -7.94 -0.58 6.06
CA ILE A 80 -7.28 -1.76 5.53
C ILE A 80 -5.81 -1.70 5.90
N GLU A 81 -5.30 -2.77 6.48
CA GLU A 81 -3.90 -2.98 6.77
C GLU A 81 -3.40 -4.22 6.01
N SER A 82 -2.18 -4.15 5.52
CA SER A 82 -1.51 -5.27 4.87
C SER A 82 -0.06 -5.33 5.30
N LEU A 83 0.42 -6.49 5.70
CA LEU A 83 1.85 -6.77 5.86
C LEU A 83 2.27 -7.80 4.82
N PHE A 84 3.41 -7.56 4.20
CA PHE A 84 4.08 -8.51 3.33
C PHE A 84 5.53 -8.64 3.76
N LEU A 85 6.05 -9.84 3.66
CA LEU A 85 7.43 -10.16 3.93
C LEU A 85 8.06 -10.70 2.66
N TYR A 86 9.08 -9.99 2.17
CA TYR A 86 9.72 -10.31 0.90
C TYR A 86 11.20 -10.63 1.13
N LYS A 87 11.64 -11.80 0.65
CA LYS A 87 13.06 -12.18 0.64
C LYS A 87 13.75 -11.56 -0.56
N LYS A 88 14.77 -10.74 -0.35
CA LYS A 88 15.52 -10.11 -1.43
C LYS A 88 16.22 -11.18 -2.28
N LYS A 89 16.13 -11.05 -3.59
CA LYS A 89 16.79 -11.93 -4.56
C LYS A 89 18.15 -11.38 -5.02
N ASP A 90 18.29 -10.06 -5.05
CA ASP A 90 19.53 -9.39 -5.46
C ASP A 90 20.55 -9.42 -4.31
N SER A 91 21.68 -10.09 -4.54
CA SER A 91 22.78 -10.18 -3.58
C SER A 91 23.47 -8.84 -3.31
N ASN A 92 23.33 -7.84 -4.20
CA ASN A 92 23.87 -6.50 -3.99
C ASN A 92 23.01 -5.66 -3.03
N LEU A 93 21.74 -6.02 -2.87
CA LEU A 93 20.77 -5.35 -1.98
C LEU A 93 20.56 -6.13 -0.67
N SER A 94 20.81 -7.44 -0.69
CA SER A 94 20.77 -8.29 0.51
C SER A 94 21.90 -7.90 1.47
N GLY A 95 21.54 -7.60 2.72
CA GLY A 95 22.47 -7.05 3.72
C GLY A 95 22.92 -5.59 3.49
N ASN A 96 22.65 -5.00 2.32
CA ASN A 96 22.98 -3.61 2.01
C ASN A 96 21.76 -2.69 2.17
N ILE A 97 21.51 -2.31 3.42
CA ILE A 97 20.36 -1.49 3.81
C ILE A 97 20.35 -0.14 3.09
N GLU A 98 21.50 0.55 3.02
CA GLU A 98 21.60 1.89 2.43
C GLU A 98 21.17 1.90 0.96
N LYS A 99 21.74 1.02 0.13
CA LYS A 99 21.38 0.91 -1.29
C LYS A 99 19.93 0.49 -1.49
N SER A 100 19.43 -0.38 -0.63
CA SER A 100 18.05 -0.84 -0.70
C SER A 100 17.05 0.27 -0.34
N VAL A 101 17.35 1.09 0.67
CA VAL A 101 16.56 2.28 1.04
C VAL A 101 16.61 3.31 -0.09
N GLU A 102 17.77 3.56 -0.68
CA GLU A 102 17.91 4.44 -1.84
C GLU A 102 17.05 3.96 -3.02
N LYS A 103 17.18 2.69 -3.41
CA LYS A 103 16.37 2.08 -4.48
C LYS A 103 14.88 2.17 -4.17
N THR A 104 14.47 1.89 -2.94
CA THR A 104 13.09 2.02 -2.48
C THR A 104 12.59 3.46 -2.67
N GLY A 105 13.37 4.47 -2.26
CA GLY A 105 13.01 5.87 -2.42
C GLY A 105 12.89 6.32 -3.88
N ILE A 106 13.64 5.72 -4.80
CA ILE A 106 13.47 5.94 -6.24
C ILE A 106 12.12 5.35 -6.70
N ILE A 107 11.88 4.07 -6.42
CA ILE A 107 10.66 3.35 -6.85
C ILE A 107 9.40 4.04 -6.35
N LEU A 108 9.35 4.40 -5.06
CA LEU A 108 8.17 5.06 -4.47
C LEU A 108 7.85 6.42 -5.10
N ARG A 109 8.82 7.07 -5.75
CA ARG A 109 8.65 8.34 -6.49
C ARG A 109 8.44 8.17 -7.99
N SER A 110 8.66 6.97 -8.52
CA SER A 110 8.44 6.65 -9.93
C SER A 110 6.95 6.47 -10.24
N LEU A 111 6.14 7.51 -9.97
CA LEU A 111 4.68 7.47 -10.08
C LEU A 111 4.19 7.15 -11.48
N SER A 112 4.97 7.47 -12.52
CA SER A 112 4.66 7.08 -13.90
C SER A 112 4.61 5.57 -14.12
N THR A 113 5.32 4.79 -13.29
CA THR A 113 5.34 3.33 -13.38
C THR A 113 4.12 2.66 -12.75
N LEU A 114 3.29 3.41 -12.02
CA LEU A 114 1.98 2.93 -11.56
C LEU A 114 0.97 2.83 -12.71
N GLU A 115 1.21 3.52 -13.84
CA GLU A 115 0.34 3.47 -15.00
C GLU A 115 0.31 2.04 -15.58
N GLY A 116 -0.90 1.51 -15.76
CA GLY A 116 -1.12 0.18 -16.32
C GLY A 116 -1.03 -0.99 -15.33
N ILE A 117 -0.68 -0.77 -14.05
CA ILE A 117 -0.66 -1.87 -13.07
C ILE A 117 -2.06 -2.47 -12.93
N GLU A 118 -2.13 -3.79 -12.70
CA GLU A 118 -3.39 -4.52 -12.66
C GLU A 118 -3.71 -5.07 -11.28
N TYR A 119 -5.00 -5.27 -11.02
CA TYR A 119 -5.51 -5.96 -9.84
C TYR A 119 -6.61 -6.95 -10.24
N PHE A 120 -6.77 -8.01 -9.45
CA PHE A 120 -7.87 -8.94 -9.64
C PHE A 120 -9.18 -8.37 -9.10
N SER A 121 -10.16 -8.13 -9.97
CA SER A 121 -11.47 -7.64 -9.55
C SER A 121 -12.39 -8.80 -9.17
N THR A 122 -12.56 -9.05 -7.88
CA THR A 122 -13.46 -10.11 -7.37
C THR A 122 -14.90 -9.99 -7.88
N SER A 123 -15.41 -8.77 -8.05
CA SER A 123 -16.78 -8.54 -8.56
C SER A 123 -16.96 -8.85 -10.05
N ARG A 124 -15.87 -8.84 -10.82
CA ARG A 124 -15.85 -9.07 -12.26
C ARG A 124 -15.17 -10.39 -12.65
N ASP A 125 -14.58 -11.07 -11.67
CA ASP A 125 -13.82 -12.30 -11.83
C ASP A 125 -12.73 -12.21 -12.93
N ALA A 126 -12.01 -11.07 -12.96
CA ALA A 126 -11.03 -10.79 -14.01
C ALA A 126 -9.95 -9.79 -13.55
N MET A 127 -8.77 -9.86 -14.18
CA MET A 127 -7.74 -8.82 -14.07
C MET A 127 -8.23 -7.50 -14.67
N ARG A 128 -7.89 -6.39 -14.02
CA ARG A 128 -8.22 -5.04 -14.48
C ARG A 128 -7.10 -4.08 -14.17
N VAL A 129 -6.87 -3.14 -15.07
CA VAL A 129 -6.04 -1.96 -14.83
C VAL A 129 -6.58 -1.18 -13.60
N LEU A 130 -5.68 -0.94 -12.64
CA LEU A 130 -5.91 -0.12 -11.46
C LEU A 130 -5.80 1.36 -11.85
N TYR A 131 -4.65 1.77 -12.40
CA TYR A 131 -4.41 3.15 -12.87
C TYR A 131 -4.28 3.18 -14.39
N GLU A 132 -5.25 3.81 -15.05
CA GLU A 132 -5.17 4.06 -16.50
C GLU A 132 -4.15 5.14 -16.83
N ASN A 133 -4.03 6.15 -15.96
CA ASN A 133 -3.02 7.20 -16.02
C ASN A 133 -2.42 7.36 -14.62
N SER A 134 -1.11 7.58 -14.53
CA SER A 134 -0.44 8.01 -13.31
C SER A 134 0.77 8.86 -13.66
N TYR A 135 0.83 10.11 -13.20
CA TYR A 135 2.00 10.97 -13.47
C TYR A 135 2.06 12.16 -12.51
N ALA A 136 3.28 12.61 -12.21
CA ALA A 136 3.53 13.83 -11.46
C ALA A 136 3.11 15.08 -12.24
N VAL A 137 2.68 16.13 -11.54
CA VAL A 137 2.30 17.43 -12.14
C VAL A 137 2.95 18.62 -11.46
N ASP A 138 3.09 19.72 -12.21
CA ASP A 138 3.72 20.97 -11.77
C ASP A 138 2.97 21.67 -10.62
N SER A 139 1.64 21.60 -10.63
CA SER A 139 0.77 22.40 -9.78
C SER A 139 -0.66 21.86 -9.78
N ALA A 140 -1.43 22.21 -8.74
CA ALA A 140 -2.84 21.82 -8.65
C ALA A 140 -3.74 22.51 -9.70
N ALA A 141 -3.35 23.72 -10.12
CA ALA A 141 -4.13 24.55 -11.05
C ALA A 141 -3.92 24.12 -12.51
N ASN A 142 -2.68 23.98 -12.96
CA ASN A 142 -2.39 23.67 -14.37
C ASN A 142 -2.37 22.17 -14.65
N ARG A 143 -1.94 21.36 -13.69
CA ARG A 143 -1.81 19.90 -13.81
C ARG A 143 -0.96 19.47 -15.01
N ASN A 144 0.03 20.27 -15.40
CA ASN A 144 0.91 19.90 -16.50
C ASN A 144 1.78 18.72 -16.08
N ARG A 145 1.82 17.67 -16.90
CA ARG A 145 2.66 16.50 -16.65
C ARG A 145 4.12 16.91 -16.58
N ILE A 146 4.80 16.48 -15.53
CA ILE A 146 6.24 16.60 -15.35
C ILE A 146 6.88 15.21 -15.24
N ALA A 147 8.21 15.15 -15.35
CA ALA A 147 8.95 13.92 -15.07
C ALA A 147 8.82 13.55 -13.59
N ASP A 148 8.93 12.26 -13.28
CA ASP A 148 8.94 11.80 -11.89
C ASP A 148 10.11 12.45 -11.13
N PRO A 149 9.86 13.11 -9.98
CA PRO A 149 10.88 13.85 -9.25
C PRO A 149 11.76 12.93 -8.41
N ILE A 150 12.59 12.12 -9.07
CA ILE A 150 13.44 11.08 -8.46
C ILE A 150 14.78 11.59 -7.90
N SER A 151 15.05 12.90 -7.97
CA SER A 151 16.31 13.49 -7.50
C SER A 151 16.22 14.02 -6.04
N ALA A 152 17.36 14.10 -5.35
CA ALA A 152 17.53 14.58 -3.96
C ALA A 152 16.91 13.72 -2.83
N ASP A 153 17.17 14.15 -1.58
CA ASP A 153 16.66 13.58 -0.32
C ASP A 153 15.13 13.62 -0.29
N ILE A 154 14.52 12.45 -0.16
CA ILE A 154 13.07 12.24 -0.22
C ILE A 154 12.37 12.62 1.10
N ASP A 155 13.07 12.67 2.23
CA ASP A 155 12.42 12.92 3.51
C ASP A 155 11.78 14.32 3.54
N GLY A 156 10.56 14.41 4.06
CA GLY A 156 9.82 15.67 4.08
C GLY A 156 9.15 16.08 2.76
N GLN A 157 9.50 15.47 1.62
CA GLN A 157 9.03 15.93 0.31
C GLN A 157 7.53 15.67 0.08
N GLN A 158 6.93 16.54 -0.74
CA GLN A 158 5.57 16.41 -1.23
C GLN A 158 5.51 16.66 -2.73
N ILE A 159 4.73 15.86 -3.44
CA ILE A 159 4.52 16.01 -4.89
C ILE A 159 3.03 15.87 -5.22
N LEU A 160 2.61 16.53 -6.29
CA LEU A 160 1.27 16.39 -6.82
C LEU A 160 1.30 15.41 -8.00
N ALA A 161 0.26 14.59 -8.10
CA ALA A 161 0.12 13.64 -9.19
C ALA A 161 -1.33 13.52 -9.63
N VAL A 162 -1.53 13.34 -10.93
CA VAL A 162 -2.82 12.94 -11.49
C VAL A 162 -2.86 11.43 -11.54
N GLN A 163 -3.95 10.85 -11.03
CA GLN A 163 -4.23 9.43 -11.18
C GLN A 163 -5.64 9.22 -11.70
N LYS A 164 -5.77 8.34 -12.68
CA LYS A 164 -7.06 7.93 -13.25
C LYS A 164 -7.31 6.47 -12.96
N ASP A 165 -8.37 6.18 -12.21
CA ASP A 165 -8.85 4.81 -12.00
C ASP A 165 -10.29 4.63 -12.51
N LYS A 166 -10.71 3.37 -12.67
CA LYS A 166 -12.05 3.02 -13.17
C LYS A 166 -13.17 3.14 -12.12
N THR A 167 -12.84 3.44 -10.87
CA THR A 167 -13.79 3.56 -9.75
C THR A 167 -14.30 4.99 -9.64
N PHE A 168 -13.38 5.95 -9.58
CA PHE A 168 -13.69 7.35 -9.34
C PHE A 168 -13.52 8.20 -10.59
N GLY A 169 -12.54 7.89 -11.44
CA GLY A 169 -12.13 8.73 -12.57
C GLY A 169 -10.73 9.33 -12.36
N GLU A 170 -10.49 10.47 -12.99
CA GLU A 170 -9.20 11.18 -12.97
C GLU A 170 -9.22 12.29 -11.94
N TYR A 171 -8.27 12.24 -10.99
CA TYR A 171 -8.17 13.19 -9.89
C TYR A 171 -6.74 13.52 -9.53
N LEU A 172 -6.58 14.65 -8.85
CA LEU A 172 -5.34 15.09 -8.26
C LEU A 172 -5.15 14.47 -6.86
N TYR A 173 -3.94 14.00 -6.62
CA TYR A 173 -3.47 13.45 -5.35
C TYR A 173 -2.19 14.14 -4.91
N LYS A 174 -2.02 14.25 -3.59
CA LYS A 174 -0.78 14.70 -2.94
C LYS A 174 -0.08 13.48 -2.37
N TYR A 175 1.14 13.25 -2.84
CA TYR A 175 2.05 12.23 -2.34
C TYR A 175 3.00 12.88 -1.35
N SER A 176 3.04 12.39 -0.12
CA SER A 176 3.98 12.81 0.92
C SER A 176 4.92 11.67 1.26
N TYR A 177 6.19 11.98 1.48
CA TYR A 177 7.21 10.96 1.74
C TYR A 177 7.90 11.15 3.09
N ARG A 178 8.35 10.02 3.63
CA ARG A 178 9.29 9.97 4.76
C ARG A 178 10.39 8.99 4.46
N ALA A 179 11.62 9.34 4.84
CA ALA A 179 12.72 8.40 4.84
C ALA A 179 13.45 8.40 6.18
N THR A 180 13.95 7.23 6.52
CA THR A 180 14.81 6.95 7.66
C THR A 180 15.96 6.08 7.15
N PRO A 181 17.02 5.85 7.93
CA PRO A 181 18.13 5.00 7.52
C PRO A 181 17.73 3.55 7.14
N THR A 182 16.55 3.08 7.55
CA THR A 182 16.10 1.70 7.32
C THR A 182 14.71 1.59 6.70
N ALA A 183 14.04 2.69 6.39
CA ALA A 183 12.69 2.65 5.86
C ALA A 183 12.34 3.87 5.03
N VAL A 184 11.53 3.67 4.00
CA VAL A 184 10.92 4.74 3.20
C VAL A 184 9.41 4.53 3.18
N SER A 185 8.66 5.62 3.21
CA SER A 185 7.21 5.57 3.04
C SER A 185 6.70 6.59 2.04
N LEU A 186 5.57 6.25 1.45
CA LEU A 186 4.71 7.20 0.73
C LEU A 186 3.33 7.22 1.39
N THR A 187 2.65 8.35 1.30
CA THR A 187 1.22 8.48 1.56
C THR A 187 0.60 9.31 0.45
N SER A 188 -0.27 8.69 -0.35
CA SER A 188 -1.15 9.34 -1.30
C SER A 188 -2.40 9.82 -0.58
N THR A 189 -2.71 11.11 -0.70
CA THR A 189 -3.91 11.74 -0.16
C THR A 189 -4.69 12.37 -1.31
N ASN A 190 -5.99 12.11 -1.41
CA ASN A 190 -6.79 12.75 -2.45
C ASN A 190 -6.88 14.26 -2.23
N VAL A 191 -6.58 15.06 -3.26
CA VAL A 191 -6.74 16.53 -3.21
C VAL A 191 -8.13 16.89 -3.72
N ASP A 192 -8.52 16.30 -4.84
CA ASP A 192 -9.88 16.48 -5.36
C ASP A 192 -10.89 15.60 -4.58
N PRO A 193 -12.17 16.04 -4.49
CA PRO A 193 -13.24 15.17 -4.01
C PRO A 193 -13.49 14.03 -5.01
N LEU A 194 -13.48 12.79 -4.52
CA LEU A 194 -13.71 11.61 -5.36
C LEU A 194 -15.21 11.38 -5.55
N LYS A 195 -15.62 11.22 -6.80
CA LYS A 195 -17.02 11.01 -7.17
C LYS A 195 -17.24 9.63 -7.76
N ILE A 196 -18.43 9.09 -7.53
CA ILE A 196 -18.99 7.99 -8.32
C ILE A 196 -20.14 8.60 -9.12
N SER A 197 -20.02 8.59 -10.44
CA SER A 197 -20.90 9.37 -11.32
C SER A 197 -20.90 10.86 -10.88
N PHE A 198 -22.03 11.45 -10.53
CA PHE A 198 -22.14 12.84 -10.07
C PHE A 198 -22.11 13.02 -8.55
N VAL A 199 -22.05 11.93 -7.77
CA VAL A 199 -22.12 11.97 -6.30
C VAL A 199 -20.73 11.93 -5.68
N THR A 200 -20.38 12.93 -4.87
CA THR A 200 -19.15 12.91 -4.06
C THR A 200 -19.27 11.85 -2.96
N VAL A 201 -18.36 10.88 -2.97
CA VAL A 201 -18.33 9.79 -2.00
C VAL A 201 -17.17 9.91 -1.01
N VAL A 202 -16.11 10.63 -1.39
CA VAL A 202 -14.97 10.95 -0.52
C VAL A 202 -14.66 12.43 -0.69
N GLY A 203 -14.66 13.18 0.41
CA GLY A 203 -14.29 14.60 0.40
C GLY A 203 -12.79 14.82 0.19
N PRO A 204 -12.33 16.05 -0.07
CA PRO A 204 -10.91 16.38 -0.14
C PRO A 204 -10.16 15.95 1.11
N GLU A 205 -8.98 15.35 0.94
CA GLU A 205 -8.10 14.88 2.02
C GLU A 205 -8.71 13.82 2.95
N ARG A 206 -9.77 13.12 2.52
CA ARG A 206 -10.51 12.11 3.30
C ARG A 206 -10.18 10.67 2.97
N MET A 207 -9.31 10.41 2.00
CA MET A 207 -8.76 9.09 1.71
C MET A 207 -7.24 9.18 1.67
N LYS A 208 -6.60 8.33 2.47
CA LYS A 208 -5.16 8.14 2.45
C LYS A 208 -4.83 6.69 2.14
N VAL A 209 -3.87 6.51 1.23
CA VAL A 209 -3.28 5.22 0.88
C VAL A 209 -1.77 5.34 1.12
N SER A 210 -1.26 4.54 2.05
CA SER A 210 0.12 4.59 2.49
C SER A 210 0.82 3.25 2.25
N LEU A 211 2.11 3.32 1.93
CA LEU A 211 3.01 2.19 1.85
C LEU A 211 4.28 2.54 2.64
N VAL A 212 4.70 1.67 3.54
CA VAL A 212 5.97 1.74 4.27
C VAL A 212 6.78 0.52 3.89
N VAL A 213 8.00 0.72 3.44
CA VAL A 213 8.95 -0.34 3.14
C VAL A 213 10.10 -0.22 4.11
N HIS A 214 10.30 -1.24 4.93
CA HIS A 214 11.37 -1.33 5.91
C HIS A 214 12.34 -2.44 5.54
N ASP A 215 13.63 -2.11 5.59
CA ASP A 215 14.72 -3.02 5.32
C ASP A 215 15.15 -3.78 6.56
N LEU A 216 15.11 -5.11 6.48
CA LEU A 216 15.51 -6.05 7.53
C LEU A 216 16.80 -6.80 7.17
N GLY A 217 17.66 -6.23 6.32
CA GLY A 217 18.88 -6.87 5.83
C GLY A 217 18.60 -7.75 4.61
N ASP A 218 18.21 -9.01 4.81
CA ASP A 218 17.91 -9.94 3.70
C ASP A 218 16.44 -9.89 3.27
N TYR A 219 15.61 -9.19 4.05
CA TYR A 219 14.18 -9.09 3.84
C TYR A 219 13.73 -7.64 3.71
N LEU A 220 12.60 -7.45 3.05
CA LEU A 220 11.79 -6.24 3.14
C LEU A 220 10.51 -6.57 3.91
N LEU A 221 10.17 -5.72 4.88
CA LEU A 221 8.85 -5.66 5.49
C LEU A 221 8.06 -4.54 4.81
N VAL A 222 6.99 -4.89 4.11
CA VAL A 222 6.14 -3.92 3.42
C VAL A 222 4.81 -3.82 4.14
N TYR A 223 4.52 -2.64 4.68
CA TYR A 223 3.27 -2.32 5.35
C TYR A 223 2.43 -1.38 4.49
N GLY A 224 1.22 -1.81 4.14
CA GLY A 224 0.22 -0.99 3.46
C GLY A 224 -0.88 -0.59 4.44
N CYS A 225 -1.34 0.66 4.35
CA CYS A 225 -2.45 1.16 5.15
C CYS A 225 -3.37 2.00 4.26
N THR A 226 -4.66 1.77 4.30
CA THR A 226 -5.66 2.64 3.69
C THR A 226 -6.73 2.96 4.71
N HIS A 227 -7.01 4.24 4.91
CA HIS A 227 -8.13 4.66 5.74
C HIS A 227 -8.95 5.74 5.05
N VAL A 228 -10.26 5.63 5.20
CA VAL A 228 -11.24 6.48 4.52
C VAL A 228 -12.60 6.39 5.20
N LYS A 229 -13.37 7.47 5.12
CA LYS A 229 -14.81 7.44 5.43
C LYS A 229 -15.59 6.99 4.19
N VAL A 230 -16.30 5.87 4.31
CA VAL A 230 -17.20 5.35 3.26
C VAL A 230 -18.66 5.34 3.73
N PRO A 231 -19.64 5.35 2.81
CA PRO A 231 -21.04 5.18 3.17
C PRO A 231 -21.32 3.89 3.95
N GLU A 232 -22.17 3.98 4.97
CA GLU A 232 -22.52 2.85 5.83
C GLU A 232 -23.65 2.01 5.23
N ILE A 233 -23.34 1.17 4.26
CA ILE A 233 -24.32 0.33 3.56
C ILE A 233 -24.23 -1.13 4.05
N PRO A 234 -25.29 -1.73 4.61
CA PRO A 234 -25.28 -3.12 5.06
C PRO A 234 -24.81 -4.08 3.95
N GLY A 235 -23.92 -5.03 4.30
CA GLY A 235 -23.39 -6.01 3.34
C GLY A 235 -22.28 -5.49 2.41
N LEU A 236 -21.88 -4.22 2.54
CA LEU A 236 -20.80 -3.63 1.74
C LEU A 236 -19.40 -4.07 2.21
N GLU A 237 -19.27 -4.51 3.46
CA GLU A 237 -18.02 -4.92 4.10
C GLU A 237 -17.22 -5.92 3.27
N LYS A 238 -17.85 -7.04 2.86
CA LYS A 238 -17.17 -8.08 2.08
C LYS A 238 -16.66 -7.54 0.74
N LYS A 239 -17.44 -6.65 0.10
CA LYS A 239 -17.05 -6.03 -1.17
C LYS A 239 -15.89 -5.04 -0.99
N LEU A 240 -15.91 -4.25 0.09
CA LEU A 240 -14.82 -3.33 0.43
C LEU A 240 -13.54 -4.11 0.74
N ASN A 241 -13.64 -5.12 1.61
CA ASN A 241 -12.52 -5.98 1.96
C ASN A 241 -11.88 -6.59 0.71
N SER A 242 -12.69 -7.21 -0.16
CA SER A 242 -12.16 -7.77 -1.41
C SER A 242 -11.58 -6.71 -2.34
N SER A 243 -12.25 -5.57 -2.54
CA SER A 243 -11.78 -4.53 -3.45
C SER A 243 -10.46 -3.91 -2.98
N PHE A 244 -10.37 -3.49 -1.73
CA PHE A 244 -9.19 -2.83 -1.20
C PHE A 244 -8.02 -3.80 -0.96
N SER A 245 -8.29 -5.04 -0.52
CA SER A 245 -7.24 -6.05 -0.37
C SER A 245 -6.53 -6.33 -1.70
N THR A 246 -7.29 -6.49 -2.80
CA THR A 246 -6.69 -6.75 -4.12
C THR A 246 -5.88 -5.57 -4.65
N ARG A 247 -6.25 -4.34 -4.28
CA ARG A 247 -5.50 -3.12 -4.65
C ARG A 247 -4.23 -2.95 -3.82
N SER A 248 -4.29 -3.28 -2.52
CA SER A 248 -3.10 -3.33 -1.66
C SER A 248 -2.09 -4.35 -2.20
N ILE A 249 -2.56 -5.54 -2.61
CA ILE A 249 -1.70 -6.54 -3.27
C ILE A 249 -1.10 -5.98 -4.57
N ALA A 250 -1.89 -5.32 -5.43
CA ALA A 250 -1.39 -4.74 -6.67
C ALA A 250 -0.29 -3.67 -6.44
N LEU A 251 -0.41 -2.86 -5.39
CA LEU A 251 0.64 -1.90 -5.01
C LEU A 251 1.90 -2.60 -4.49
N TYR A 252 1.75 -3.67 -3.70
CA TYR A 252 2.88 -4.50 -3.28
C TYR A 252 3.57 -5.15 -4.48
N ASP A 253 2.81 -5.76 -5.40
CA ASP A 253 3.33 -6.41 -6.59
C ASP A 253 4.05 -5.41 -7.51
N TRP A 254 3.47 -4.22 -7.72
CA TRP A 254 4.13 -3.12 -8.44
C TRP A 254 5.49 -2.78 -7.82
N PHE A 255 5.53 -2.60 -6.50
CA PHE A 255 6.77 -2.27 -5.80
C PHE A 255 7.81 -3.38 -5.96
N ILE A 256 7.44 -4.64 -5.72
CA ILE A 256 8.37 -5.77 -5.82
C ILE A 256 8.87 -5.95 -7.26
N ASN A 257 8.00 -5.84 -8.26
CA ASN A 257 8.40 -5.91 -9.66
C ASN A 257 9.42 -4.82 -10.01
N ALA A 258 9.21 -3.58 -9.56
CA ALA A 258 10.18 -2.50 -9.76
C ALA A 258 11.46 -2.70 -8.94
N TYR A 259 11.38 -3.33 -7.77
CA TYR A 259 12.52 -3.61 -6.90
C TYR A 259 13.41 -4.74 -7.43
N GLU A 260 12.85 -5.70 -8.17
CA GLU A 260 13.61 -6.78 -8.81
C GLU A 260 14.32 -6.38 -10.10
N ASN A 261 13.89 -5.30 -10.76
CA ASN A 261 14.48 -4.78 -12.01
C ASN A 261 15.46 -3.63 -11.76
#